data_AF-A0A9D3UMY7-F1
#
_entry.id   AF-A0A9D3UMY7-F1
#
_cell.length_a   1.000
_cell.length_b   1.000
_cell.length_c   1.000
_cell.angle_alpha   90.00
_cell.angle_beta   90.00
_cell.angle_gamma   90.00
#
_symmetry.space_group_name_H-M   'P 1'
#
loop_
_entity.id
_entity.type
_entity.pdbx_description
1 polymer ?
#
loop_
_entity_poly.entity_id
_entity_poly.type
_entity_poly.pdbx_seq_one_letter_code
_entity_poly.pdbx_strand_id
1 'polypeptide(L)'
;MATHPVAPSQAAAGGNFEAPPPPAMQPPGTDMTGICFRDQLWLNTYPLDRNLIFDYFALSPFYDWTCNNEKLRMQSIHPLDISQLSKMTGIEYMLSEVMEPHLFIIRKQKRDSAEKVTSMLAYYILDGSIYQAPQLCNVFAARVGRALYYISKAFTTAASKLEKIGYVDTENESETSEPKGGKEAIDFKEVKRVDHILASLQRKLPPAPPPPPFPDGFVPPTTEAEKEPENQQTAEPQPPAVDPIIDQGPAKRMKF
;
A
#
# COMPACT_ATOMS: atom_id res chain seq x y z
N MET A 1 -5.61 -13.55 -85.90
CA MET A 1 -4.58 -12.49 -85.78
C MET A 1 -5.28 -11.19 -85.45
N ALA A 2 -5.01 -10.59 -84.28
CA ALA A 2 -5.21 -9.17 -83.90
C ALA A 2 -5.03 -9.09 -82.37
N THR A 3 -3.84 -8.85 -81.84
CA THR A 3 -3.26 -7.54 -81.41
C THR A 3 -4.08 -6.82 -80.34
N HIS A 4 -3.52 -6.79 -79.12
CA HIS A 4 -3.97 -6.06 -77.92
C HIS A 4 -3.92 -4.53 -78.09
N PRO A 5 -4.73 -3.77 -77.32
CA PRO A 5 -4.40 -2.40 -76.96
C PRO A 5 -3.87 -2.29 -75.51
N VAL A 6 -2.96 -1.35 -75.36
CA VAL A 6 -2.12 -1.00 -74.22
C VAL A 6 -2.91 -0.25 -73.14
N ALA A 7 -2.68 -0.57 -71.87
CA ALA A 7 -3.18 0.18 -70.72
C ALA A 7 -2.32 1.43 -70.42
N PRO A 8 -2.89 2.57 -69.99
CA PRO A 8 -2.09 3.70 -69.55
C PRO A 8 -1.56 3.49 -68.12
N SER A 9 -0.32 3.96 -67.95
CA SER A 9 0.56 3.90 -66.79
C SER A 9 0.00 4.59 -65.53
N GLN A 10 0.24 3.96 -64.38
CA GLN A 10 0.01 4.50 -63.04
C GLN A 10 0.92 5.70 -62.76
N ALA A 11 0.35 6.84 -62.41
CA ALA A 11 1.06 7.92 -61.75
C ALA A 11 0.97 7.73 -60.23
N ALA A 12 2.13 7.61 -59.59
CA ALA A 12 2.31 7.44 -58.17
C ALA A 12 1.85 8.67 -57.38
N ALA A 13 0.97 8.47 -56.40
CA ALA A 13 0.77 9.37 -55.29
C ALA A 13 1.31 8.67 -54.03
N GLY A 14 2.59 8.89 -53.75
CA GLY A 14 3.24 8.43 -52.53
C GLY A 14 2.78 9.26 -51.34
N GLY A 15 1.79 8.74 -50.60
CA GLY A 15 1.44 9.19 -49.26
C GLY A 15 1.91 8.16 -48.25
N ASN A 16 3.10 8.36 -47.69
CA ASN A 16 3.63 7.56 -46.59
C ASN A 16 2.76 7.80 -45.34
N PHE A 17 1.76 6.95 -45.10
CA PHE A 17 1.16 6.80 -43.77
C PHE A 17 2.07 5.89 -42.95
N GLU A 18 3.15 6.46 -42.45
CA GLU A 18 4.01 5.81 -41.47
C GLU A 18 3.22 5.74 -40.16
N ALA A 19 2.84 4.53 -39.75
CA ALA A 19 2.27 4.30 -38.43
C ALA A 19 3.22 4.86 -37.38
N PRO A 20 2.72 5.56 -36.33
CA PRO A 20 3.59 6.11 -35.31
C PRO A 20 4.45 4.97 -34.73
N PRO A 21 5.77 5.19 -34.54
CA PRO A 21 6.63 4.17 -33.97
C PRO A 21 6.08 3.74 -32.61
N PRO A 22 6.18 2.45 -32.26
CA PRO A 22 5.74 1.98 -30.96
C PRO A 22 6.44 2.82 -29.87
N PRO A 23 5.71 3.23 -28.81
CA PRO A 23 6.28 4.03 -27.75
C PRO A 23 7.55 3.34 -27.21
N ALA A 24 8.61 4.13 -27.00
CA ALA A 24 9.91 3.64 -26.59
C ALA A 24 9.80 2.67 -25.41
N MET A 25 10.42 1.49 -25.54
CA MET A 25 10.51 0.46 -24.50
C MET A 25 11.00 1.09 -23.20
N GLN A 26 10.16 1.06 -22.17
CA GLN A 26 10.53 1.62 -20.88
C GLN A 26 11.42 0.66 -20.08
N PRO A 27 12.45 1.17 -19.39
CA PRO A 27 13.34 0.35 -18.59
C PRO A 27 12.57 -0.36 -17.46
N PRO A 28 12.98 -1.58 -17.07
CA PRO A 28 12.36 -2.31 -15.96
C PRO A 28 12.47 -1.50 -14.67
N GLY A 29 11.34 -1.13 -14.07
CA GLY A 29 11.31 -0.54 -12.73
C GLY A 29 10.80 0.89 -12.61
N THR A 30 10.36 1.54 -13.69
CA THR A 30 9.62 2.80 -13.56
C THR A 30 8.25 2.52 -12.92
N ASP A 31 7.98 3.14 -11.77
CA ASP A 31 6.67 3.08 -11.12
C ASP A 31 5.64 3.86 -11.96
N MET A 32 4.75 3.13 -12.63
CA MET A 32 3.71 3.69 -13.49
C MET A 32 2.37 3.86 -12.76
N THR A 33 2.32 3.66 -11.44
CA THR A 33 1.08 3.82 -10.65
C THR A 33 0.64 5.28 -10.50
N GLY A 34 1.53 6.24 -10.80
CA GLY A 34 1.24 7.68 -10.77
C GLY A 34 0.63 8.25 -12.04
N ILE A 35 0.46 7.46 -13.10
CA ILE A 35 -0.06 7.91 -14.40
C ILE A 35 -1.35 7.19 -14.78
N CYS A 36 -2.10 7.76 -15.72
CA CYS A 36 -3.23 7.09 -16.37
C CYS A 36 -3.17 7.32 -17.88
N PHE A 37 -3.76 6.40 -18.64
CA PHE A 37 -3.87 6.51 -20.09
C PHE A 37 -5.34 6.57 -20.50
N ARG A 38 -5.66 7.45 -21.45
CA ARG A 38 -6.98 7.54 -22.08
C ARG A 38 -6.83 8.09 -23.50
N ASP A 39 -7.40 7.41 -24.48
CA ASP A 39 -7.50 7.91 -25.85
C ASP A 39 -8.97 8.17 -26.20
N GLN A 40 -9.35 9.46 -26.22
CA GLN A 40 -10.72 9.87 -26.48
C GLN A 40 -11.12 9.69 -27.95
N LEU A 41 -10.18 9.75 -28.90
CA LEU A 41 -10.48 9.57 -30.32
C LEU A 41 -10.85 8.11 -30.59
N TRP A 42 -10.10 7.19 -30.00
CA TRP A 42 -10.41 5.76 -30.08
C TRP A 42 -11.78 5.46 -29.46
N LEU A 43 -12.04 5.96 -28.24
CA LEU A 43 -13.30 5.73 -27.52
C LEU A 43 -14.54 6.34 -28.20
N ASN A 44 -14.36 7.37 -29.04
CA ASN A 44 -15.45 7.93 -29.84
C ASN A 44 -15.75 7.10 -31.11
N THR A 45 -14.78 6.31 -31.56
CA THR A 45 -14.85 5.54 -32.82
C THR A 45 -15.29 4.10 -32.59
N TYR A 46 -14.81 3.49 -31.49
CA TYR A 46 -15.00 2.09 -31.19
C TYR A 46 -15.71 1.88 -29.84
N PRO A 47 -16.62 0.88 -29.74
CA PRO A 47 -17.21 0.52 -28.46
C PRO A 47 -16.16 -0.10 -27.53
N LEU A 48 -16.27 0.21 -26.24
CA LEU A 48 -15.44 -0.41 -25.20
C LEU A 48 -16.10 -1.72 -24.73
N ASP A 49 -15.89 -2.79 -25.49
CA ASP A 49 -16.42 -4.14 -25.23
C ASP A 49 -15.29 -5.17 -25.03
N ARG A 50 -15.65 -6.41 -24.68
CA ARG A 50 -14.69 -7.52 -24.48
C ARG A 50 -13.85 -7.84 -25.72
N ASN A 51 -14.32 -7.53 -26.92
CA ASN A 51 -13.62 -7.86 -28.16
C ASN A 51 -12.51 -6.85 -28.45
N LEU A 52 -12.77 -5.56 -28.20
CA LEU A 52 -11.86 -4.47 -28.55
C LEU A 52 -11.07 -3.92 -27.36
N ILE A 53 -11.44 -4.26 -26.12
CA ILE A 53 -10.74 -3.78 -24.91
C ILE A 53 -9.24 -4.11 -24.93
N PHE A 54 -8.86 -5.26 -25.49
CA PHE A 54 -7.46 -5.65 -25.54
C PHE A 54 -6.67 -4.80 -26.54
N ASP A 55 -7.29 -4.46 -27.67
CA ASP A 55 -6.69 -3.56 -28.66
C ASP A 55 -6.56 -2.15 -28.11
N TYR A 56 -7.57 -1.66 -27.38
CA TYR A 56 -7.49 -0.39 -26.67
C TYR A 56 -6.37 -0.38 -25.62
N PHE A 57 -6.25 -1.45 -24.82
CA PHE A 57 -5.17 -1.59 -23.84
C PHE A 57 -3.78 -1.60 -24.48
N ALA A 58 -3.64 -2.20 -25.67
CA ALA A 58 -2.38 -2.27 -26.39
C ALA A 58 -1.83 -0.90 -26.83
N LEU A 59 -2.69 0.13 -26.93
CA LEU A 59 -2.28 1.51 -27.21
C LEU A 59 -1.63 2.21 -26.01
N SER A 60 -1.84 1.67 -24.81
CA SER A 60 -1.38 2.28 -23.57
C SER A 60 0.12 2.06 -23.35
N PRO A 61 0.81 2.95 -22.60
CA PRO A 61 2.21 2.74 -22.22
C PRO A 61 2.42 1.55 -21.27
N PHE A 62 1.33 0.93 -20.80
CA PHE A 62 1.38 -0.25 -19.94
C PHE A 62 1.55 -1.56 -20.73
N TYR A 63 1.31 -1.53 -22.05
CA TYR A 63 1.43 -2.69 -22.91
C TYR A 63 2.89 -3.01 -23.23
N ASP A 64 3.22 -4.30 -23.24
CA ASP A 64 4.57 -4.80 -23.48
C ASP A 64 4.58 -5.54 -24.83
N TRP A 65 5.22 -4.94 -25.82
CA TRP A 65 5.27 -5.45 -27.19
C TRP A 65 6.08 -6.75 -27.33
N THR A 66 6.83 -7.16 -26.29
CA THR A 66 7.56 -8.43 -26.29
C THR A 66 6.73 -9.60 -25.76
N CYS A 67 5.49 -9.33 -25.30
CA CYS A 67 4.61 -10.33 -24.71
C CYS A 67 4.12 -11.38 -25.72
N ASN A 68 3.62 -12.49 -25.19
CA ASN A 68 3.10 -13.58 -26.00
C ASN A 68 1.84 -13.19 -26.77
N ASN A 69 1.02 -12.29 -26.24
CA ASN A 69 -0.17 -11.79 -26.94
C ASN A 69 0.20 -11.10 -28.25
N GLU A 70 1.33 -10.37 -28.28
CA GLU A 70 1.82 -9.73 -29.51
C GLU A 70 2.24 -10.76 -30.55
N LYS A 71 2.95 -11.81 -30.12
CA LYS A 71 3.37 -12.91 -30.99
C LYS A 71 2.17 -13.62 -31.62
N LEU A 72 1.09 -13.82 -30.84
CA LEU A 72 -0.17 -14.38 -31.36
C LEU A 72 -0.81 -13.42 -32.37
N ARG A 73 -0.87 -12.12 -32.05
CA ARG A 73 -1.41 -11.08 -32.95
C ARG A 73 -0.67 -11.07 -34.30
N MET A 74 0.65 -11.13 -34.29
CA MET A 74 1.50 -11.21 -35.49
C MET A 74 1.25 -12.46 -36.33
N GLN A 75 0.78 -13.54 -35.72
CA GLN A 75 0.40 -14.78 -36.40
C GLN A 75 -1.08 -14.81 -36.82
N SER A 76 -1.79 -13.67 -36.72
CA SER A 76 -3.24 -13.59 -36.95
C SER A 76 -4.07 -14.52 -36.05
N ILE A 77 -3.56 -14.80 -34.85
CA ILE A 77 -4.25 -15.55 -33.80
C ILE A 77 -4.80 -14.56 -32.78
N HIS A 78 -5.98 -14.84 -32.23
CA HIS A 78 -6.59 -13.98 -31.22
C HIS A 78 -5.64 -13.81 -30.00
N PRO A 79 -5.32 -12.59 -29.57
CA PRO A 79 -4.26 -12.34 -28.58
C PRO A 79 -4.58 -12.90 -27.19
N LEU A 80 -5.86 -13.12 -26.88
CA LEU A 80 -6.32 -13.73 -25.62
C LEU A 80 -6.65 -15.22 -25.74
N ASP A 81 -6.21 -15.90 -26.80
CA ASP A 81 -6.44 -17.35 -26.97
C ASP A 81 -5.63 -18.17 -25.94
N ILE A 82 -6.33 -18.64 -24.92
CA ILE A 82 -5.77 -19.41 -23.79
C ILE A 82 -5.14 -20.74 -24.28
N SER A 83 -5.67 -21.33 -25.34
CA SER A 83 -5.18 -22.61 -25.86
C SER A 83 -3.78 -22.48 -26.47
N GLN A 84 -3.41 -21.28 -26.92
CA GLN A 84 -2.10 -20.97 -27.46
C GLN A 84 -1.19 -20.39 -26.38
N LEU A 85 -1.69 -19.46 -25.55
CA LEU A 85 -0.93 -18.87 -24.45
C LEU A 85 -0.40 -19.95 -23.49
N SER A 86 -1.20 -20.98 -23.18
CA SER A 86 -0.79 -22.09 -22.32
C SER A 86 0.41 -22.91 -22.83
N LYS A 87 0.69 -22.86 -24.13
CA LYS A 87 1.83 -23.55 -24.78
C LYS A 87 3.09 -22.70 -24.85
N MET A 88 2.98 -21.42 -24.52
CA MET A 88 4.08 -20.46 -24.57
C MET A 88 4.67 -20.24 -23.19
N THR A 89 5.86 -19.63 -23.12
CA THR A 89 6.47 -19.16 -21.88
C THR A 89 6.86 -17.69 -22.04
N GLY A 90 6.90 -16.96 -20.93
CA GLY A 90 7.18 -15.53 -20.92
C GLY A 90 6.02 -14.68 -20.42
N ILE A 91 6.06 -13.40 -20.76
CA ILE A 91 5.07 -12.41 -20.32
C ILE A 91 3.81 -12.54 -21.16
N GLU A 92 2.65 -12.54 -20.50
CA GLU A 92 1.34 -12.54 -21.13
C GLU A 92 0.35 -11.67 -20.34
N TYR A 93 -0.67 -11.24 -21.04
CA TYR A 93 -1.80 -10.48 -20.51
C TYR A 93 -3.07 -11.32 -20.61
N MET A 94 -3.90 -11.24 -19.57
CA MET A 94 -5.18 -11.93 -19.48
C MET A 94 -6.28 -10.96 -19.10
N LEU A 95 -7.42 -11.04 -19.78
CA LEU A 95 -8.64 -10.36 -19.38
C LEU A 95 -9.28 -11.14 -18.23
N SER A 96 -9.26 -10.57 -17.03
CA SER A 96 -9.69 -11.22 -15.78
C SER A 96 -11.14 -10.90 -15.42
N GLU A 97 -11.53 -9.63 -15.47
CA GLU A 97 -12.89 -9.18 -15.15
C GLU A 97 -13.45 -8.33 -16.28
N VAL A 98 -14.75 -8.45 -16.50
CA VAL A 98 -15.49 -7.78 -17.58
C VAL A 98 -16.86 -7.34 -17.05
N MET A 99 -17.08 -6.03 -16.99
CA MET A 99 -18.36 -5.39 -16.72
C MET A 99 -18.54 -4.26 -17.73
N GLU A 100 -18.99 -4.62 -18.93
CA GLU A 100 -19.09 -3.69 -20.05
C GLU A 100 -20.15 -2.61 -19.81
N PRO A 101 -19.90 -1.35 -20.25
CA PRO A 101 -18.65 -0.81 -20.78
C PRO A 101 -17.72 -0.22 -19.70
N HIS A 102 -18.07 -0.36 -18.42
CA HIS A 102 -17.53 0.49 -17.34
C HIS A 102 -16.23 -0.02 -16.73
N LEU A 103 -16.06 -1.33 -16.61
CA LEU A 103 -14.91 -1.90 -15.91
C LEU A 103 -14.37 -3.12 -16.65
N PHE A 104 -13.06 -3.11 -16.85
CA PHE A 104 -12.30 -4.28 -17.26
C PHE A 104 -11.04 -4.39 -16.40
N ILE A 105 -10.60 -5.62 -16.14
CA ILE A 105 -9.33 -5.86 -15.45
C ILE A 105 -8.44 -6.71 -16.34
N ILE A 106 -7.27 -6.17 -16.69
CA ILE A 106 -6.22 -6.89 -17.38
C ILE A 106 -5.11 -7.24 -16.41
N ARG A 107 -4.71 -8.50 -16.37
CA ARG A 107 -3.62 -9.00 -15.53
C ARG A 107 -2.40 -9.25 -16.38
N LYS A 108 -1.25 -8.68 -16.01
CA LYS A 108 0.07 -9.08 -16.51
C LYS A 108 0.59 -10.22 -15.66
N GLN A 109 0.97 -11.30 -16.30
CA GLN A 109 1.51 -12.48 -15.64
C GLN A 109 2.70 -13.03 -16.43
N LYS A 110 3.60 -13.71 -15.73
CA LYS A 110 4.70 -14.45 -16.33
C LYS A 110 4.42 -15.94 -16.24
N ARG A 111 4.38 -16.59 -17.40
CA ARG A 111 4.24 -18.03 -17.54
C ARG A 111 5.61 -18.68 -17.61
N ASP A 112 5.93 -19.52 -16.64
CA ASP A 112 7.16 -20.34 -16.66
C ASP A 112 6.89 -21.72 -17.27
N SER A 113 5.67 -22.25 -17.14
CA SER A 113 5.19 -23.50 -17.76
C SER A 113 3.68 -23.49 -17.96
N ALA A 114 3.10 -24.54 -18.55
CA ALA A 114 1.65 -24.65 -18.74
C ALA A 114 0.86 -24.51 -17.42
N GLU A 115 1.43 -24.98 -16.31
CA GLU A 115 0.81 -24.97 -14.98
C GLU A 115 1.33 -23.85 -14.07
N LYS A 116 2.56 -23.37 -14.31
CA LYS A 116 3.21 -22.37 -13.47
C LYS A 116 3.09 -20.97 -14.07
N VAL A 117 2.28 -20.15 -13.40
CA VAL A 117 2.03 -18.75 -13.76
C VAL A 117 2.20 -17.87 -12.53
N THR A 118 3.03 -16.83 -12.65
CA THR A 118 3.25 -15.82 -11.61
C THR A 118 2.53 -14.54 -11.98
N SER A 119 1.55 -14.13 -11.17
CA SER A 119 0.89 -12.82 -11.33
C SER A 119 1.87 -11.69 -11.03
N MET A 120 1.93 -10.67 -11.88
CA MET A 120 2.88 -9.55 -11.73
C MET A 120 2.15 -8.23 -11.43
N LEU A 121 1.29 -7.79 -12.35
CA LEU A 121 0.60 -6.51 -12.26
C LEU A 121 -0.87 -6.69 -12.66
N ALA A 122 -1.72 -5.77 -12.21
CA ALA A 122 -3.10 -5.66 -12.67
C ALA A 122 -3.34 -4.22 -13.16
N TYR A 123 -4.19 -4.09 -14.17
CA TYR A 123 -4.60 -2.82 -14.74
C TYR A 123 -6.11 -2.73 -14.74
N TYR A 124 -6.63 -1.63 -14.23
CA TYR A 124 -8.06 -1.31 -14.27
C TYR A 124 -8.33 -0.42 -15.47
N ILE A 125 -9.31 -0.79 -16.29
CA ILE A 125 -9.88 0.11 -17.29
C ILE A 125 -11.24 0.54 -16.76
N LEU A 126 -11.34 1.79 -16.30
CA LEU A 126 -12.53 2.41 -15.72
C LEU A 126 -13.05 3.48 -16.66
N ASP A 127 -14.22 3.25 -17.26
CA ASP A 127 -14.88 4.17 -18.20
C ASP A 127 -13.97 4.65 -19.34
N GLY A 128 -13.03 3.80 -19.78
CA GLY A 128 -12.03 4.09 -20.81
C GLY A 128 -10.71 4.66 -20.30
N SER A 129 -10.55 4.92 -19.00
CA SER A 129 -9.28 5.33 -18.41
C SER A 129 -8.53 4.12 -17.83
N ILE A 130 -7.27 3.96 -18.20
CA ILE A 130 -6.42 2.82 -17.81
C ILE A 130 -5.48 3.23 -16.68
N TYR A 131 -5.49 2.46 -15.59
CA TYR A 131 -4.66 2.65 -14.40
C TYR A 131 -3.91 1.38 -14.03
N GLN A 132 -2.65 1.50 -13.64
CA GLN A 132 -1.93 0.41 -12.99
C GLN A 132 -2.34 0.29 -11.51
N ALA A 133 -2.70 -0.91 -11.09
CA ALA A 133 -2.96 -1.22 -9.69
C ALA A 133 -1.64 -1.13 -8.88
N PRO A 134 -1.61 -0.40 -7.76
CA PRO A 134 -0.45 -0.39 -6.89
C PRO A 134 -0.31 -1.74 -6.17
N GLN A 135 0.93 -2.16 -5.93
CA GLN A 135 1.21 -3.34 -5.12
C GLN A 135 0.87 -3.07 -3.66
N LEU A 136 0.33 -4.09 -2.96
CA LEU A 136 -0.10 -3.96 -1.58
C LEU A 136 1.04 -3.50 -0.65
N CYS A 137 2.26 -4.01 -0.85
CA CYS A 137 3.45 -3.60 -0.11
C CYS A 137 3.76 -2.11 -0.28
N ASN A 138 3.65 -1.56 -1.49
CA ASN A 138 3.87 -0.14 -1.77
C ASN A 138 2.83 0.73 -1.08
N VAL A 139 1.56 0.28 -1.07
CA VAL A 139 0.47 0.99 -0.36
C VAL A 139 0.74 1.02 1.14
N PHE A 140 1.17 -0.09 1.74
CA PHE A 140 1.54 -0.13 3.15
C PHE A 140 2.74 0.77 3.47
N ALA A 141 3.82 0.65 2.69
CA ALA A 141 5.02 1.46 2.87
C ALA A 141 4.70 2.96 2.81
N ALA A 142 3.90 3.40 1.83
CA ALA A 142 3.48 4.79 1.70
C ALA A 142 2.65 5.26 2.89
N ARG A 143 1.70 4.45 3.37
CA ARG A 143 0.84 4.80 4.52
C ARG A 143 1.64 4.88 5.82
N VAL A 144 2.50 3.89 6.10
CA VAL A 144 3.37 3.88 7.28
C VAL A 144 4.35 5.06 7.23
N GLY A 145 4.97 5.32 6.07
CA GLY A 145 5.86 6.46 5.88
C GLY A 145 5.17 7.79 6.15
N ARG A 146 3.94 8.00 5.65
CA ARG A 146 3.16 9.21 5.95
C ARG A 146 2.80 9.32 7.43
N ALA A 147 2.43 8.23 8.10
CA ALA A 147 2.14 8.24 9.53
C ALA A 147 3.37 8.66 10.35
N LEU A 148 4.52 8.06 10.09
CA LEU A 148 5.79 8.41 10.74
C LEU A 148 6.19 9.86 10.49
N TYR A 149 6.00 10.36 9.26
CA TYR A 149 6.25 11.75 8.93
C TYR A 149 5.42 12.70 9.80
N TYR A 150 4.11 12.47 9.94
CA TYR A 150 3.26 13.34 10.75
C TYR A 150 3.56 13.23 12.25
N ILE A 151 3.90 12.04 12.75
CA ILE A 151 4.33 11.85 14.15
C ILE A 151 5.62 12.64 14.41
N SER A 152 6.63 12.49 13.54
CA SER A 152 7.89 13.23 13.65
C SER A 152 7.65 14.74 13.60
N LYS A 153 6.85 15.22 12.64
CA LYS A 153 6.49 16.63 12.52
C LYS A 153 5.80 17.16 13.78
N ALA A 154 4.90 16.39 14.38
CA ALA A 154 4.21 16.77 15.61
C ALA A 154 5.21 16.90 16.78
N PHE A 155 6.11 15.93 16.97
CA PHE A 155 7.12 16.00 18.02
C PHE A 155 8.10 17.15 17.81
N THR A 156 8.57 17.40 16.60
CA THR A 156 9.44 18.55 16.28
C THR A 156 8.74 19.87 16.59
N THR A 157 7.44 19.97 16.26
CA THR A 157 6.63 21.17 16.55
C THR A 157 6.36 21.34 18.04
N ALA A 158 6.16 20.25 18.78
CA ALA A 158 5.99 20.30 20.23
C ALA A 158 7.30 20.70 20.94
N ALA A 159 8.43 20.11 20.54
CA ALA A 159 9.74 20.40 21.09
C ALA A 159 10.14 21.86 20.88
N SER A 160 9.90 22.43 19.69
CA SER A 160 10.21 23.84 19.42
C SER A 160 9.38 24.83 20.25
N LYS A 161 8.24 24.41 20.78
CA LYS A 161 7.39 25.21 21.68
C LYS A 161 7.68 24.96 23.16
N LEU A 162 8.47 23.93 23.51
CA LEU A 162 8.71 23.50 24.89
C LEU A 162 9.83 24.28 25.60
N GLU A 163 10.68 25.03 24.89
CA GLU A 163 11.78 25.82 25.50
C GLU A 163 11.32 26.90 26.51
N LYS A 164 10.01 27.13 26.66
CA LYS A 164 9.45 28.06 27.67
C LYS A 164 9.09 27.45 29.03
N ILE A 165 9.27 26.13 29.24
CA ILE A 165 8.82 25.47 30.48
C ILE A 165 9.99 25.07 31.40
N GLY A 166 11.24 25.21 30.95
CA GLY A 166 12.44 24.72 31.66
C GLY A 166 13.35 25.75 32.34
N TYR A 167 13.09 27.06 32.21
CA TYR A 167 13.90 28.10 32.88
C TYR A 167 12.99 29.01 33.71
N VAL A 168 12.64 28.53 34.90
CA VAL A 168 12.20 29.40 36.00
C VAL A 168 13.44 29.64 36.85
N ASP A 169 14.33 30.52 36.38
CA ASP A 169 15.17 31.25 37.31
C ASP A 169 14.29 32.31 37.97
N THR A 170 14.31 32.24 39.28
CA THR A 170 13.70 33.08 40.30
C THR A 170 13.95 34.58 40.05
N GLU A 171 12.96 35.40 40.41
CA GLU A 171 13.07 36.86 40.67
C GLU A 171 13.36 37.82 39.50
N ASN A 172 12.31 38.43 38.93
CA ASN A 172 12.03 39.87 39.14
C ASN A 172 10.79 40.33 38.35
N GLU A 173 10.03 41.23 38.98
CA GLU A 173 8.97 42.02 38.36
C GLU A 173 9.47 42.87 37.18
N SER A 174 8.50 43.22 36.33
CA SER A 174 8.52 44.29 35.31
C SER A 174 9.33 44.01 34.03
N GLU A 175 8.64 43.71 32.93
CA GLU A 175 8.36 44.70 31.88
C GLU A 175 7.64 44.07 30.67
N THR A 176 6.70 44.84 30.15
CA THR A 176 5.89 44.65 28.94
C THR A 176 6.73 44.34 27.69
N SER A 177 6.39 43.27 26.96
CA SER A 177 6.57 43.21 25.50
C SER A 177 5.67 42.14 24.85
N GLU A 178 4.82 42.57 23.92
CA GLU A 178 4.07 41.68 23.03
C GLU A 178 5.00 41.04 21.98
N PRO A 179 4.66 39.83 21.52
CA PRO A 179 4.75 39.56 20.09
C PRO A 179 3.46 38.97 19.51
N LYS A 180 2.98 39.62 18.45
CA LYS A 180 2.00 39.07 17.49
C LYS A 180 2.55 37.78 16.87
N GLY A 181 1.96 36.65 17.25
CA GLY A 181 2.06 35.37 16.54
C GLY A 181 0.73 34.66 16.68
N GLY A 182 0.09 34.32 15.56
CA GLY A 182 -1.25 33.73 15.52
C GLY A 182 -1.37 32.52 16.44
N LYS A 183 -2.25 32.64 17.45
CA LYS A 183 -2.63 31.52 18.31
C LYS A 183 -3.37 30.50 17.46
N GLU A 184 -2.69 29.43 17.02
CA GLU A 184 -3.39 28.16 16.76
C GLU A 184 -3.87 27.65 18.12
N ALA A 185 -5.02 28.16 18.54
CA ALA A 185 -5.75 27.65 19.69
C ALA A 185 -6.17 26.21 19.35
N ILE A 186 -5.77 25.27 20.21
CA ILE A 186 -6.24 23.88 20.13
C ILE A 186 -7.77 23.90 20.11
N ASP A 187 -8.36 23.38 19.03
CA ASP A 187 -9.83 23.31 18.92
C ASP A 187 -10.34 22.22 19.87
N PHE A 188 -10.81 22.64 21.04
CA PHE A 188 -11.44 21.77 22.04
C PHE A 188 -12.60 20.95 21.48
N LYS A 189 -13.25 21.43 20.41
CA LYS A 189 -14.32 20.69 19.74
C LYS A 189 -13.75 19.51 18.94
N GLU A 190 -12.57 19.67 18.37
CA GLU A 190 -11.86 18.61 17.67
C GLU A 190 -11.31 17.55 18.64
N VAL A 191 -10.74 17.96 19.78
CA VAL A 191 -10.30 17.03 20.83
C VAL A 191 -11.46 16.16 21.32
N LYS A 192 -12.61 16.77 21.63
CA LYS A 192 -13.82 16.02 22.03
C LYS A 192 -14.34 15.09 20.92
N ARG A 193 -14.19 15.49 19.65
CA ARG A 193 -14.56 14.64 18.51
C ARG A 193 -13.65 13.41 18.44
N VAL A 194 -12.34 13.60 18.61
CA VAL A 194 -11.35 12.52 18.60
C VAL A 194 -11.57 11.54 19.76
N ASP A 195 -11.82 12.04 20.97
CA ASP A 195 -12.14 11.20 22.13
C ASP A 195 -13.41 10.37 21.92
N HIS A 196 -14.44 10.97 21.32
CA HIS A 196 -15.66 10.25 21.00
C HIS A 196 -15.42 9.11 19.99
N ILE A 197 -14.56 9.35 19.00
CA ILE A 197 -14.15 8.33 18.02
C ILE A 197 -13.37 7.21 18.71
N LEU A 198 -12.40 7.56 19.57
CA LEU A 198 -11.56 6.60 20.28
C LEU A 198 -12.40 5.71 21.20
N ALA A 199 -13.34 6.29 21.95
CA ALA A 199 -14.25 5.55 22.82
C ALA A 199 -15.21 4.63 22.02
N SER A 200 -15.63 5.06 20.83
CA SER A 200 -16.45 4.24 19.92
C SER A 200 -15.65 3.06 19.36
N LEU A 201 -14.37 3.27 19.02
CA LEU A 201 -13.47 2.22 18.54
C LEU A 201 -13.14 1.21 19.64
N GLN A 202 -12.84 1.67 20.85
CA GLN A 202 -12.56 0.79 22.01
C GLN A 202 -13.74 -0.13 22.31
N ARG A 203 -14.98 0.34 22.15
CA ARG A 203 -16.19 -0.50 22.31
C ARG A 203 -16.36 -1.56 21.22
N LYS A 204 -15.72 -1.41 20.06
CA LYS A 204 -15.76 -2.38 18.95
C LYS A 204 -14.63 -3.39 18.99
N LEU A 205 -13.62 -3.17 19.83
CA LEU A 205 -12.52 -4.11 20.01
C LEU A 205 -12.89 -5.17 21.06
N PRO A 206 -12.46 -6.43 20.87
CA PRO A 206 -12.61 -7.44 21.91
C PRO A 206 -11.85 -7.00 23.17
N PRO A 207 -12.33 -7.38 24.37
CA PRO A 207 -11.60 -7.13 25.61
C PRO A 207 -10.18 -7.67 25.49
N ALA A 208 -9.21 -6.88 25.95
CA ALA A 208 -7.81 -7.26 25.91
C ALA A 208 -7.65 -8.63 26.60
N PRO A 209 -6.92 -9.58 25.99
CA PRO A 209 -6.66 -10.86 26.63
C PRO A 209 -5.98 -10.61 27.98
N PRO A 210 -6.26 -11.47 29.00
CA PRO A 210 -5.60 -11.35 30.28
C PRO A 210 -4.08 -11.35 30.07
N PRO A 211 -3.32 -10.51 30.79
CA PRO A 211 -1.88 -10.52 30.69
C PRO A 211 -1.38 -11.95 30.99
N PRO A 212 -0.35 -12.43 30.27
CA PRO A 212 0.20 -13.74 30.54
C PRO A 212 0.61 -13.84 32.01
N PRO A 213 0.43 -15.01 32.65
CA PRO A 213 0.92 -15.22 34.00
C PRO A 213 2.41 -14.87 34.04
N PHE A 214 2.82 -14.16 35.09
CA PHE A 214 4.22 -13.87 35.29
C PHE A 214 5.02 -15.19 35.34
N PRO A 215 6.25 -15.20 34.81
CA PRO A 215 7.14 -16.35 34.94
C PRO A 215 7.29 -16.73 36.41
N ASP A 216 7.30 -18.03 36.71
CA ASP A 216 7.52 -18.54 38.06
C ASP A 216 8.77 -17.90 38.67
N GLY A 217 8.56 -17.08 39.71
CA GLY A 217 9.63 -16.35 40.40
C GLY A 217 9.51 -14.82 40.42
N PHE A 218 8.52 -14.21 39.76
CA PHE A 218 8.29 -12.76 39.86
C PHE A 218 7.19 -12.44 40.89
N VAL A 219 7.60 -11.91 42.06
CA VAL A 219 6.68 -11.32 43.05
C VAL A 219 6.65 -9.81 42.82
N PRO A 220 5.57 -9.22 42.26
CA PRO A 220 5.38 -7.78 42.31
C PRO A 220 5.13 -7.34 43.76
N PRO A 221 5.61 -6.16 44.20
CA PRO A 221 5.33 -5.65 45.53
C PRO A 221 3.82 -5.39 45.67
N THR A 222 3.18 -6.14 46.56
CA THR A 222 1.78 -6.00 46.95
C THR A 222 1.56 -4.61 47.55
N THR A 223 0.68 -3.82 46.95
CA THR A 223 -0.06 -2.76 47.66
C THR A 223 -1.43 -3.32 47.96
N GLU A 224 -1.74 -3.44 49.24
CA GLU A 224 -2.99 -3.92 49.80
C GLU A 224 -4.14 -2.91 49.55
N ALA A 225 -5.39 -3.40 49.69
CA ALA A 225 -6.71 -2.76 49.60
C ALA A 225 -7.43 -3.05 48.26
N GLU A 226 -8.61 -3.69 48.18
CA GLU A 226 -9.63 -4.03 49.17
C GLU A 226 -10.61 -5.08 48.59
N LYS A 227 -11.06 -5.99 49.48
CA LYS A 227 -12.42 -6.58 49.61
C LYS A 227 -12.92 -7.65 48.62
N GLU A 228 -12.82 -8.88 49.12
CA GLU A 228 -13.75 -10.04 49.01
C GLU A 228 -15.18 -9.74 49.56
N PRO A 229 -16.23 -10.60 49.39
CA PRO A 229 -16.26 -12.08 49.59
C PRO A 229 -17.04 -12.86 48.48
N GLU A 230 -17.14 -14.20 48.39
CA GLU A 230 -17.40 -15.21 49.43
C GLU A 230 -17.22 -16.67 48.89
N ASN A 231 -16.63 -17.52 49.75
CA ASN A 231 -17.03 -18.89 50.16
C ASN A 231 -16.51 -20.22 49.53
N GLN A 232 -16.14 -21.10 50.49
CA GLN A 232 -16.09 -22.59 50.55
C GLN A 232 -14.79 -23.32 50.11
N GLN A 233 -13.95 -23.76 51.08
CA GLN A 233 -13.88 -25.12 51.72
C GLN A 233 -12.81 -26.01 51.02
N THR A 234 -11.83 -26.74 51.60
CA THR A 234 -11.62 -27.42 52.89
C THR A 234 -10.16 -27.94 53.01
N ALA A 235 -9.65 -28.06 54.26
CA ALA A 235 -8.64 -29.00 54.82
C ALA A 235 -7.09 -28.77 54.72
N GLU A 236 -6.51 -28.77 55.93
CA GLU A 236 -5.10 -28.83 56.42
C GLU A 236 -4.69 -30.31 56.73
N PRO A 237 -3.49 -30.71 57.28
CA PRO A 237 -2.27 -29.96 57.69
C PRO A 237 -0.86 -30.63 57.52
N GLN A 238 0.20 -29.81 57.71
CA GLN A 238 1.48 -30.03 58.47
C GLN A 238 2.81 -30.62 57.86
N PRO A 239 4.01 -30.36 58.47
CA PRO A 239 5.21 -29.73 57.85
C PRO A 239 6.53 -30.52 58.18
N PRO A 240 7.71 -29.94 58.56
CA PRO A 240 8.55 -28.80 58.10
C PRO A 240 9.91 -29.32 57.51
N ALA A 241 10.94 -28.56 57.09
CA ALA A 241 11.83 -27.74 57.93
C ALA A 241 13.14 -27.29 57.19
N VAL A 242 13.76 -26.26 57.80
CA VAL A 242 15.20 -25.90 57.85
C VAL A 242 15.78 -24.91 56.82
N ASP A 243 15.95 -23.65 57.29
CA ASP A 243 16.96 -22.68 56.85
C ASP A 243 18.36 -23.03 57.40
N PRO A 244 19.44 -22.58 56.74
CA PRO A 244 20.33 -21.66 57.46
C PRO A 244 20.98 -20.55 56.58
N ILE A 245 20.78 -19.30 57.01
CA ILE A 245 21.78 -18.29 57.44
C ILE A 245 23.02 -18.01 56.55
N ILE A 246 23.23 -16.71 56.28
CA ILE A 246 24.47 -15.85 56.29
C ILE A 246 24.17 -14.69 55.31
N ASP A 247 23.59 -13.56 55.72
CA ASP A 247 24.22 -12.40 56.40
C ASP A 247 25.64 -12.08 55.90
N GLN A 248 25.80 -11.13 54.97
CA GLN A 248 26.74 -10.00 55.12
C GLN A 248 26.32 -8.84 54.19
N GLY A 249 26.15 -7.67 54.81
CA GLY A 249 25.94 -6.38 54.18
C GLY A 249 27.16 -5.80 53.44
N PRO A 250 27.08 -4.53 53.01
CA PRO A 250 27.78 -4.03 51.82
C PRO A 250 29.08 -3.28 52.14
N ALA A 251 29.98 -3.17 51.14
CA ALA A 251 30.42 -1.88 50.59
C ALA A 251 31.77 -1.92 49.82
N LYS A 252 31.78 -1.08 48.76
CA LYS A 252 32.87 -0.21 48.28
C LYS A 252 34.16 -0.81 47.71
N ARG A 253 34.31 -0.55 46.42
CA ARG A 253 35.58 -0.60 45.66
C ARG A 253 36.26 0.77 45.73
N MET A 254 37.56 0.81 46.01
CA MET A 254 38.44 1.93 45.64
C MET A 254 39.85 1.44 45.27
N LYS A 255 40.23 1.81 44.04
CA LYS A 255 41.54 2.24 43.49
C LYS A 255 42.81 1.51 43.94
N PHE A 256 43.53 0.94 42.99
CA PHE A 256 44.73 1.58 42.39
C PHE A 256 44.75 1.29 40.89
#